data_AF-A0A080LTP6-F1
#
_entry.id   AF-A0A080LTP6-F1
#
_cell.length_a   1.000
_cell.length_b   1.000
_cell.length_c   1.000
_cell.angle_alpha   90.00
_cell.angle_beta   90.00
_cell.angle_gamma   90.00
#
_symmetry.space_group_name_H-M   'P 1'
#
loop_
_entity.id
_entity.type
_entity.pdbx_description
1 polymer ?
#
loop_
_entity_poly.entity_id
_entity_poly.type
_entity_poly.pdbx_seq_one_letter_code
_entity_poly.pdbx_strand_id
1 'polypeptide(L)' 'MLHRHLNHQRLTLAAIDDMISRGRWQDWADLRRAALRDHSLLDKVERICRPYLSNPYAQRYHFWMHYVEEHRSAS' A
#
# COMPACT_ATOMS: atom_id res chain seq x y z
N MET A 1 -25.36 9.80 -0.39
CA MET A 1 -24.42 10.04 0.72
C MET A 1 -23.02 10.13 0.12
N LEU A 2 -22.36 11.28 0.30
CA LEU A 2 -21.08 11.58 -0.33
C LEU A 2 -19.97 10.75 0.31
N HIS A 3 -19.17 10.05 -0.51
CA HIS A 3 -18.00 9.27 -0.11
C HIS A 3 -16.92 10.22 0.45
N ARG A 4 -17.02 10.54 1.75
CA ARG A 4 -16.23 11.55 2.47
C ARG A 4 -14.80 11.11 2.81
N HIS A 5 -14.25 10.09 2.16
CA HIS A 5 -12.92 9.54 2.48
C HIS A 5 -11.82 9.82 1.45
N LEU A 6 -12.14 10.48 0.34
CA LEU A 6 -11.14 10.88 -0.65
C LEU A 6 -10.85 12.39 -0.58
N ASN A 7 -10.97 12.98 0.61
CA ASN A 7 -10.41 14.31 0.80
C ASN A 7 -8.89 14.14 0.93
N HIS A 8 -8.20 14.48 -0.16
CA HIS A 8 -6.79 14.42 -0.49
C HIS A 8 -5.81 15.03 0.54
N GLN A 9 -5.89 14.65 1.81
CA GLN A 9 -4.86 14.92 2.80
C GLN A 9 -4.06 13.64 3.02
N ARG A 10 -3.12 13.42 2.09
CA ARG A 10 -2.00 12.46 2.07
C ARG A 10 -2.36 11.04 2.55
N LEU A 11 -2.24 10.04 1.67
CA LEU A 11 -2.12 8.64 2.08
C LEU A 11 -1.05 8.54 3.20
N THR A 12 -1.53 8.45 4.44
CA THR A 12 -0.71 8.36 5.65
C THR A 12 -0.26 6.91 5.81
N LEU A 13 0.76 6.68 6.63
CA LEU A 13 1.21 5.31 6.88
C LEU A 13 0.09 4.44 7.46
N ALA A 14 -0.69 4.97 8.40
CA ALA A 14 -1.81 4.27 9.02
C ALA A 14 -2.94 3.96 8.02
N ALA A 15 -3.23 4.88 7.09
CA ALA A 15 -4.25 4.63 6.08
C ALA A 15 -3.82 3.53 5.11
N ILE A 16 -2.56 3.54 4.66
CA ILE A 16 -2.03 2.50 3.79
C ILE A 16 -2.00 1.15 4.52
N ASP A 17 -1.58 1.12 5.78
CA ASP A 17 -1.58 -0.10 6.60
C ASP A 17 -3.00 -0.68 6.77
N ASP A 18 -3.99 0.16 7.09
CA ASP A 18 -5.39 -0.25 7.18
C ASP A 18 -5.92 -0.79 5.84
N MET A 19 -5.58 -0.17 4.71
CA MET A 19 -5.95 -0.64 3.38
C MET A 19 -5.34 -2.01 3.04
N ILE A 20 -4.05 -2.22 3.36
CA ILE A 20 -3.37 -3.50 3.17
C ILE A 20 -3.99 -4.57 4.07
N SER A 21 -4.16 -4.24 5.36
CA SER A 21 -4.71 -5.13 6.38
C SER A 21 -6.14 -5.55 6.06
N ARG A 22 -7.03 -4.64 5.63
CA ARG A 22 -8.43 -4.97 5.29
C ARG A 22 -8.56 -5.86 4.06
N GLY A 23 -7.62 -5.80 3.13
CA GLY A 23 -7.64 -6.66 1.94
C GLY A 23 -8.81 -6.42 0.99
N ARG A 24 -9.46 -5.24 1.04
CA ARG A 24 -10.58 -4.94 0.15
C ARG A 24 -10.06 -4.62 -1.24
N TRP A 25 -10.69 -5.21 -2.25
CA TRP A 25 -10.29 -5.04 -3.65
C TRP A 25 -10.20 -3.57 -4.07
N GLN A 26 -11.19 -2.75 -3.69
CA GLN A 26 -11.21 -1.33 -4.04
C GLN A 26 -10.05 -0.57 -3.40
N ASP A 27 -9.76 -0.83 -2.11
CA ASP A 27 -8.65 -0.20 -1.40
C ASP A 27 -7.32 -0.54 -2.11
N TRP A 28 -7.12 -1.81 -2.49
CA TRP A 28 -5.91 -2.23 -3.19
C TRP A 28 -5.79 -1.62 -4.59
N ALA A 29 -6.90 -1.54 -5.33
CA ALA A 29 -6.93 -0.90 -6.63
C ALA A 29 -6.61 0.60 -6.54
N ASP A 30 -7.13 1.29 -5.53
CA ASP A 30 -6.87 2.71 -5.29
C ASP A 30 -5.41 2.94 -4.87
N LEU A 31 -4.86 2.11 -3.97
CA LEU A 31 -3.45 2.16 -3.57
C LEU A 31 -2.52 1.94 -4.76
N ARG A 32 -2.81 0.95 -5.61
CA ARG A 32 -2.05 0.68 -6.84
C ARG A 32 -2.09 1.87 -7.80
N ARG A 33 -3.28 2.43 -8.06
CA ARG A 33 -3.41 3.60 -8.96
C ARG A 33 -2.66 4.81 -8.41
N ALA A 34 -2.65 5.00 -7.09
CA ALA A 34 -1.90 6.07 -6.46
C ALA A 34 -0.38 5.85 -6.60
N ALA A 35 0.11 4.64 -6.32
CA ALA A 35 1.54 4.30 -6.41
C ALA A 35 2.10 4.43 -7.83
N LEU A 36 1.32 4.09 -8.86
CA LEU A 36 1.70 4.29 -10.27
C LEU A 36 1.75 5.76 -10.70
N ARG A 37 1.02 6.64 -10.00
CA ARG A 37 1.03 8.09 -10.27
C ARG A 37 2.12 8.81 -9.49
N ASP A 38 2.43 8.31 -8.30
CA ASP A 38 3.42 8.88 -7.38
C ASP A 38 4.23 7.74 -6.75
N HIS A 39 5.41 7.49 -7.33
CA HIS A 39 6.33 6.44 -6.88
C HIS A 39 6.84 6.67 -5.44
N SER A 40 6.76 7.89 -4.89
CA SER A 40 7.12 8.12 -3.47
C SER A 40 6.19 7.38 -2.49
N LEU A 41 5.03 6.93 -2.95
CA LEU A 41 4.16 6.05 -2.16
C LEU A 41 4.72 4.64 -2.00
N LEU A 42 5.58 4.17 -2.91
CA LEU A 42 6.25 2.88 -2.77
C LEU A 42 7.15 2.86 -1.52
N ASP A 43 7.79 3.98 -1.18
CA ASP A 43 8.61 4.11 0.04
C ASP A 43 7.78 3.94 1.31
N LYS A 44 6.54 4.45 1.29
CA LYS A 44 5.60 4.29 2.41
C LYS A 44 5.11 2.86 2.53
N VAL A 45 4.76 2.24 1.40
CA VAL A 45 4.33 0.83 1.35
C VAL A 45 5.45 -0.08 1.85
N GLU A 46 6.69 0.14 1.41
CA GLU A 46 7.85 -0.59 1.90
C GLU A 46 8.02 -0.45 3.41
N ARG A 47 7.96 0.79 3.91
CA ARG A 47 8.10 1.07 5.35
C ARG A 47 7.05 0.34 6.18
N ILE A 48 5.82 0.21 5.66
CA ILE A 48 4.74 -0.52 6.33
C ILE A 48 4.95 -2.03 6.24
N CYS A 49 5.43 -2.56 5.12
CA CYS A 49 5.57 -4.00 4.93
C CYS A 49 6.79 -4.59 5.65
N ARG A 50 7.90 -3.84 5.76
CA ARG A 50 9.16 -4.31 6.38
C ARG A 50 9.01 -4.96 7.77
N PRO A 51 8.25 -4.39 8.73
CA PRO A 51 8.03 -5.01 10.04
C PRO A 51 7.33 -6.38 9.99
N TYR A 52 6.60 -6.69 8.92
CA TYR A 52 5.83 -7.92 8.77
C TYR A 52 6.59 -9.05 8.06
N LEU A 53 7.81 -8.80 7.58
CA LEU A 53 8.59 -9.79 6.81
C LEU A 53 8.94 -11.04 7.62
N SER A 54 9.08 -10.92 8.94
CA SER A 54 9.32 -12.06 9.83
C SER A 54 8.06 -12.87 10.14
N ASN A 55 6.87 -12.36 9.81
CA ASN A 55 5.59 -13.04 10.08
C ASN A 55 5.13 -13.85 8.86
N PRO A 56 5.21 -15.19 8.86
CA PRO A 56 4.83 -16.01 7.71
C PRO A 56 3.33 -15.92 7.36
N TYR A 57 2.50 -15.46 8.30
CA TYR A 57 1.05 -15.32 8.10
C TYR A 57 0.63 -13.94 7.58
N ALA A 58 1.56 -13.00 7.43
CA ALA A 58 1.31 -11.65 6.93
C ALA A 58 1.30 -11.58 5.37
N GLN A 59 0.64 -12.53 4.71
CA GLN A 59 0.65 -12.72 3.24
C GLN A 59 0.32 -11.43 2.45
N ARG A 60 -0.60 -10.61 2.95
CA ARG A 60 -0.97 -9.33 2.32
C ARG A 60 0.21 -8.36 2.29
N TYR A 61 0.99 -8.30 3.37
CA TYR A 61 2.18 -7.45 3.46
C TYR A 61 3.32 -8.00 2.60
N HIS A 62 3.49 -9.32 2.53
CA HIS A 62 4.44 -9.96 1.61
C HIS A 62 4.12 -9.64 0.16
N PHE A 63 2.84 -9.72 -0.23
CA PHE A 63 2.40 -9.34 -1.58
C PHE A 63 2.76 -7.89 -1.92
N TRP A 64 2.48 -6.94 -1.02
CA TRP A 64 2.80 -5.54 -1.25
C TRP A 64 4.31 -5.25 -1.20
N MET A 65 5.09 -6.00 -0.43
CA MET A 65 6.56 -5.93 -0.48
C MET A 65 7.08 -6.34 -1.86
N HIS A 66 6.64 -7.49 -2.38
CA HIS A 66 7.02 -7.93 -3.72
C HIS A 66 6.58 -6.94 -4.80
N TYR A 67 5.38 -6.36 -4.67
CA TYR A 67 4.92 -5.30 -5.57
C TYR A 67 5.90 -4.11 -5.60
N VAL A 68 6.39 -3.66 -4.44
CA VAL A 68 7.39 -2.58 -4.34
C VAL A 68 8.71 -2.98 -4.99
N GLU A 69 9.22 -4.18 -4.69
CA GLU A 69 10.47 -4.70 -5.24
C GLU A 69 10.45 -4.70 -6.77
N GLU A 70 9.39 -5.27 -7.37
CA GLU A 70 9.22 -5.32 -8.83
C GLU A 70 9.18 -3.94 -9.49
N HIS A 71 8.51 -2.96 -8.87
CA HIS A 71 8.40 -1.61 -9.45
C HIS A 71 9.67 -0.76 -9.25
N ARG A 72 10.55 -1.14 -8.32
CA ARG A 72 11.87 -0.52 -8.17
C ARG A 72 12.90 -1.11 -9.12
N SER A 73 12.84 -2.41 -9.38
CA SER A 73 13.72 -3.07 -10.35
C SER A 73 13.42 -2.68 -11.80
N ALA A 74 12.22 -2.20 -12.08
CA ALA A 74 11.78 -1.75 -13.41
C ALA A 74 12.04 -0.25 -13.70
N SER A 75 12.67 0.50 -12.78
CA SER A 75 12.97 1.94 -12.93
C SER A 75 14.42 2.23 -13.29
#